data_AF-A0A1B0QZ48-F1
#
_entry.id   AF-A0A1B0QZ48-F1
#
_cell.length_a   1.000
_cell.length_b   1.000
_cell.length_c   1.000
_cell.angle_alpha   90.00
_cell.angle_beta   90.00
_cell.angle_gamma   90.00
#
_symmetry.space_group_name_H-M   'P 1'
#
loop_
_entity.id
_entity.type
_entity.pdbx_description
1 polymer ?
#
loop_
_entity_poly.entity_id
_entity_poly.type
_entity_poly.pdbx_seq_one_letter_code
_entity_poly.pdbx_strand_id
1 'polypeptide(L)'
;MAVRGSSNYYQIYRIQRRHWIRHGEITGLSKQQTEAMIEEIIARTPGVIERVSGLLPDQFPQQLAESIFDGMRQQCRRLAEK
;
A
#
# COMPACT_ATOMS: atom_id res chain seq x y z
N MET A 1 14.98 0.47 4.68
CA MET A 1 13.85 -0.14 5.43
C MET A 1 13.45 -1.44 4.75
N ALA A 2 13.02 -2.45 5.50
CA ALA A 2 12.59 -3.76 4.97
C ALA A 2 11.33 -4.24 5.68
N VAL A 3 10.44 -4.91 4.95
CA VAL A 3 9.39 -5.72 5.55
C VAL A 3 10.02 -7.05 5.96
N ARG A 4 9.94 -7.39 7.24
CA ARG A 4 10.59 -8.57 7.83
C ARG A 4 9.62 -9.74 7.88
N GLY A 5 10.07 -10.91 7.45
CA GLY A 5 9.33 -12.17 7.57
C GLY A 5 10.26 -13.36 7.69
N SER A 6 10.12 -14.37 6.80
CA SER A 6 11.13 -15.44 6.67
C SER A 6 12.48 -14.94 6.14
N SER A 7 12.49 -13.76 5.51
CA SER A 7 13.68 -13.01 5.12
C SER A 7 13.36 -11.50 5.18
N ASN A 8 14.32 -10.66 4.81
CA ASN A 8 14.13 -9.22 4.62
C ASN A 8 13.67 -8.94 3.18
N TYR A 9 12.47 -8.41 3.03
CA TYR A 9 11.91 -8.01 1.74
C TYR A 9 12.11 -6.51 1.51
N TYR A 10 12.98 -6.18 0.55
CA TYR A 10 13.34 -4.79 0.20
C TYR A 10 12.63 -4.28 -1.05
N GLN A 11 12.41 -5.17 -2.03
CA GLN A 11 11.80 -4.81 -3.29
C GLN A 11 10.30 -4.65 -3.08
N ILE A 12 9.83 -3.39 -2.94
CA ILE A 12 8.41 -3.08 -2.71
C ILE A 12 7.50 -3.83 -3.66
N TYR A 13 7.93 -3.99 -4.92
CA TYR A 13 7.12 -4.64 -5.92
C TYR A 13 7.00 -6.17 -5.76
N ARG A 14 7.71 -6.78 -4.81
CA ARG A 14 7.58 -8.21 -4.45
C ARG A 14 6.91 -8.41 -3.08
N ILE A 15 6.60 -7.33 -2.37
CA ILE A 15 5.95 -7.41 -1.06
C ILE A 15 4.47 -7.69 -1.27
N GLN A 16 3.94 -8.64 -0.50
CA GLN A 16 2.56 -9.14 -0.60
C GLN A 16 1.92 -9.12 0.77
N ARG A 17 0.59 -9.28 0.82
CA ARG A 17 -0.21 -9.29 2.07
C ARG A 17 0.42 -10.16 3.16
N ARG A 18 0.81 -11.40 2.84
CA ARG A 18 1.44 -12.33 3.80
C ARG A 18 2.73 -11.80 4.44
N HIS A 19 3.51 -11.00 3.71
CA HIS A 19 4.76 -10.44 4.24
C HIS A 19 4.46 -9.36 5.29
N TRP A 20 3.41 -8.55 5.06
CA TRP A 20 2.95 -7.57 6.05
C TRP A 20 2.35 -8.23 7.28
N ILE A 21 1.53 -9.27 7.12
CA ILE A 21 0.99 -10.06 8.25
C ILE A 21 2.14 -10.59 9.11
N ARG A 22 3.13 -11.23 8.48
CA ARG A 22 4.28 -11.77 9.20
C ARG A 22 5.10 -10.68 9.90
N HIS A 23 5.25 -9.53 9.25
CA HIS A 23 5.94 -8.40 9.85
C HIS A 23 5.22 -7.87 11.09
N GLY A 24 3.89 -7.72 11.01
CA GLY A 24 3.05 -7.32 12.12
C GLY A 24 3.20 -8.26 13.32
N GLU A 25 3.17 -9.57 13.10
CA GLU A 25 3.41 -10.56 14.17
C GLU A 25 4.77 -10.38 14.85
N ILE A 26 5.83 -10.16 14.07
CA ILE A 26 7.20 -9.94 14.58
C ILE A 26 7.28 -8.64 15.41
N THR A 27 6.48 -7.64 15.07
CA THR A 27 6.45 -6.35 15.79
C THR A 27 5.40 -6.28 16.91
N GLY A 28 4.72 -7.39 17.21
CA GLY A 28 3.77 -7.50 18.32
C GLY A 28 2.31 -7.18 17.98
N LEU A 29 1.97 -7.00 16.70
CA LEU A 29 0.58 -6.90 16.26
C LEU A 29 -0.02 -8.28 16.02
N SER A 30 -1.30 -8.45 16.33
CA SER A 30 -2.02 -9.65 15.93
C SER A 30 -2.23 -9.67 14.41
N LYS A 31 -2.41 -10.88 13.86
CA LYS A 31 -2.82 -11.05 12.46
C LYS A 31 -4.08 -10.25 12.15
N GLN A 32 -5.08 -10.29 13.03
CA GLN A 32 -6.35 -9.57 12.83
C GLN A 32 -6.16 -8.05 12.79
N GLN A 33 -5.32 -7.49 13.66
CA GLN A 33 -5.00 -6.06 13.63
C GLN A 33 -4.32 -5.67 12.32
N THR A 34 -3.35 -6.46 11.88
CA THR A 34 -2.62 -6.20 10.63
C THR A 34 -3.53 -6.33 9.41
N GLU A 35 -4.39 -7.34 9.37
CA GLU A 35 -5.38 -7.48 8.31
C GLU A 35 -6.37 -6.33 8.28
N ALA A 36 -6.88 -5.88 9.43
CA ALA A 36 -7.79 -4.73 9.50
C ALA A 36 -7.16 -3.45 8.95
N MET A 37 -5.89 -3.19 9.26
CA MET A 37 -5.15 -2.05 8.70
C MET A 37 -4.98 -2.17 7.17
N ILE A 38 -4.68 -3.37 6.67
CA ILE A 38 -4.54 -3.59 5.22
C ILE A 38 -5.87 -3.35 4.51
N GLU A 39 -6.98 -3.89 5.04
CA GLU A 39 -8.31 -3.65 4.48
C GLU A 39 -8.69 -2.17 4.49
N GLU A 40 -8.39 -1.45 5.58
CA GLU A 40 -8.64 -0.02 5.67
C GLU A 40 -7.85 0.75 4.59
N ILE A 41 -6.57 0.42 4.39
CA ILE A 41 -5.73 1.04 3.34
C ILE A 41 -6.32 0.78 1.95
N ILE A 42 -6.71 -0.46 1.65
CA ILE A 42 -7.32 -0.82 0.36
C ILE A 42 -8.61 -0.02 0.14
N ALA A 43 -9.49 0.03 1.14
CA ALA A 43 -10.78 0.70 1.05
C ALA A 43 -10.65 2.22 0.88
N ARG A 44 -9.68 2.85 1.56
CA ARG A 44 -9.52 4.31 1.56
C ARG A 44 -8.73 4.84 0.35
N THR A 45 -7.85 4.03 -0.24
CA THR A 45 -6.93 4.50 -1.29
C THR A 45 -7.65 5.12 -2.51
N PRO A 46 -8.74 4.55 -3.06
CA PRO A 46 -9.45 5.17 -4.18
C PRO A 46 -9.91 6.61 -3.89
N GLY A 47 -10.57 6.83 -2.74
CA GLY A 47 -11.03 8.16 -2.34
C GLY A 47 -9.89 9.13 -2.03
N VAL A 48 -8.74 8.63 -1.53
CA VAL A 48 -7.54 9.46 -1.36
C VAL A 48 -7.00 9.93 -2.71
N ILE A 49 -6.94 9.05 -3.72
CA ILE A 49 -6.50 9.41 -5.07
C ILE A 49 -7.41 10.48 -5.66
N GLU A 50 -8.73 10.30 -5.61
CA GLU A 50 -9.70 11.28 -6.11
C GLU A 50 -9.54 12.64 -5.43
N ARG A 51 -9.48 12.64 -4.08
CA ARG A 51 -9.33 13.87 -3.30
C ARG A 51 -8.03 14.60 -3.64
N VAL A 52 -6.91 13.88 -3.71
CA VAL A 52 -5.60 14.49 -3.99
C VAL A 52 -5.54 14.96 -5.44
N SER A 53 -6.09 14.21 -6.39
CA SER A 53 -6.19 14.63 -7.79
C SER A 53 -6.91 15.97 -7.94
N GLY A 54 -7.99 16.21 -7.18
CA GLY A 54 -8.71 17.49 -7.18
C GLY A 54 -8.01 18.63 -6.43
N LEU A 55 -6.92 18.35 -5.71
CA LEU A 55 -6.11 19.37 -5.01
C LEU A 55 -4.85 19.78 -5.78
N LEU A 56 -4.56 19.12 -6.90
CA LEU A 56 -3.39 19.46 -7.70
C LEU A 56 -3.60 20.80 -8.43
N PRO A 57 -2.62 21.72 -8.42
CA PRO A 57 -2.68 22.94 -9.22
C PRO A 57 -2.75 22.62 -10.72
N ASP A 58 -3.35 23.52 -11.50
CA ASP A 58 -3.47 23.35 -12.97
C ASP A 58 -2.13 23.15 -13.69
N GLN A 59 -1.05 23.69 -13.13
CA GLN A 59 0.31 23.59 -13.70
C GLN A 59 1.06 22.32 -13.24
N PHE A 60 0.43 21.47 -12.43
CA PHE A 60 1.07 20.24 -11.94
C PHE A 60 1.25 19.23 -13.09
N PRO A 61 2.42 18.58 -13.23
CA PRO A 61 2.62 17.58 -14.28
C PRO A 61 1.69 16.37 -14.13
N GLN A 62 0.67 16.29 -14.98
CA GLN A 62 -0.34 15.23 -14.92
C GLN A 62 0.28 13.82 -15.01
N GLN A 63 1.25 13.63 -15.91
CA GLN A 63 1.91 12.33 -16.09
C GLN A 63 2.62 11.85 -14.81
N LEU A 64 3.17 12.77 -14.01
CA LEU A 64 3.80 12.44 -12.74
C LEU A 64 2.74 12.02 -11.70
N ALA A 65 1.64 12.76 -11.61
CA ALA A 65 0.52 12.41 -10.72
C ALA A 65 -0.03 11.02 -11.05
N GLU A 66 -0.32 10.76 -12.33
CA GLU A 66 -0.82 9.48 -12.80
C GLU A 66 0.14 8.33 -12.51
N SER A 67 1.45 8.52 -12.74
CA SER A 67 2.46 7.51 -12.43
C SER A 67 2.47 7.11 -10.95
N ILE A 68 2.29 8.08 -10.04
CA ILE A 68 2.20 7.82 -8.60
C ILE A 68 0.89 7.11 -8.25
N PHE A 69 -0.24 7.62 -8.75
CA PHE A 69 -1.56 7.04 -8.48
C PHE A 69 -1.70 5.61 -9.03
N ASP A 70 -1.10 5.31 -10.17
CA ASP A 70 -1.05 3.96 -10.73
C ASP A 70 -0.19 3.02 -9.88
N GLY A 71 0.93 3.53 -9.35
CA GLY A 71 1.71 2.82 -8.34
C GLY A 71 0.87 2.46 -7.12
N MET A 72 0.13 3.41 -6.57
CA MET A 72 -0.77 3.20 -5.42
C MET A 72 -1.86 2.15 -5.73
N ARG A 73 -2.53 2.26 -6.88
CA ARG A 73 -3.52 1.28 -7.35
C ARG A 73 -2.92 -0.11 -7.49
N GLN A 74 -1.71 -0.23 -8.04
CA GLN A 74 -1.02 -1.51 -8.20
C GLN A 74 -0.65 -2.14 -6.85
N GLN A 75 -0.19 -1.35 -5.88
CA GLN A 75 0.08 -1.88 -4.54
C GLN A 75 -1.21 -2.34 -3.84
N CYS A 76 -2.32 -1.60 -3.96
CA CYS A 76 -3.60 -2.03 -3.39
C CYS A 76 -4.08 -3.36 -3.98
N ARG A 77 -3.97 -3.56 -5.29
CA ARG A 77 -4.30 -4.85 -5.92
C ARG A 77 -3.49 -6.00 -5.31
N ARG A 78 -2.19 -5.81 -5.10
CA ARG A 78 -1.31 -6.83 -4.49
C ARG A 78 -1.59 -7.09 -3.02
N LEU A 79 -2.15 -6.13 -2.30
CA LEU A 79 -2.60 -6.32 -0.92
C LEU A 79 -3.97 -7.05 -0.86
N ALA A 80 -4.78 -6.90 -1.90
CA ALA A 80 -6.07 -7.58 -2.05
C ALA A 80 -5.93 -9.03 -2.53
N GLU A 81 -4.87 -9.35 -3.28
CA GLU A 81 -4.48 -10.72 -3.63
C GLU A 81 -4.10 -11.49 -2.35
N LYS A 82 -4.84 -12.56 -2.04
CA LYS A 82 -4.64 -13.42 -0.85
C LYS A 82 -3.50 -14.41 -1.06
#